data_AF-A0A293MRK1-F1
#
_entry.id   AF-A0A293MRK1-F1
#
_cell.length_a   1.000
_cell.length_b   1.000
_cell.length_c   1.000
_cell.angle_alpha   90.00
_cell.angle_beta   90.00
_cell.angle_gamma   90.00
#
_symmetry.space_group_name_H-M   'P 1'
#
loop_
_entity.id
_entity.type
_entity.pdbx_description
1 polymer ?
#
loop_
_entity_poly.entity_id
_entity_poly.type
_entity_poly.pdbx_seq_one_letter_code
_entity_poly.pdbx_strand_id
1 'polypeptide(L)'
;MGKHLERSRETKYLGVTITAENDYLRSHEKQLREKASRSMGALRARALWSFDRFHVLRELWKAVAVPGLTFGNAVLCISSPTIRLLDRKQKEAGRAALNVHRTVPSAAIQGDLGWSGFDAREAAPKILFEDRIRSSPDSWTIKKLYTSMVYNDVQTRWRRRTRTLMQTVGVTMKTLSDDTVHDTRQVRALVRDWEGARWRDATEAKPSLRLFAEGKGEIRQERFYDNSMGSSLLFEARAGVLRTKEWWAKFKEPEAMTTALCAICQKEPETTAHIVVGCQQLQPEPETTDLRKALGFDGGHYITVTKRRLENWWRNERRIP
;
A
#
# COMPACT_ATOMS: atom_id res chain seq x y z
N MET A 1 22.87 48.05 -17.88
CA MET A 1 21.40 47.94 -18.10
C MET A 1 20.90 46.66 -17.44
N GLY A 2 20.29 46.75 -16.26
CA GLY A 2 19.69 45.60 -15.60
C GLY A 2 18.38 45.23 -16.30
N LYS A 3 18.26 43.99 -16.79
CA LYS A 3 16.98 43.48 -17.33
C LYS A 3 15.94 43.53 -16.22
N HIS A 4 14.80 44.14 -16.51
CA HIS A 4 13.63 44.15 -15.62
C HIS A 4 13.16 42.69 -15.46
N LEU A 5 13.43 42.07 -14.32
CA LEU A 5 12.98 40.71 -14.04
C LEU A 5 11.48 40.76 -13.74
N GLU A 6 10.68 40.14 -14.59
CA GLU A 6 9.25 40.00 -14.38
C GLU A 6 8.97 39.12 -13.17
N ARG A 7 8.30 39.67 -12.15
CA ARG A 7 7.96 38.93 -10.93
C ARG A 7 6.75 38.05 -11.19
N SER A 8 6.97 36.76 -11.46
CA SER A 8 5.88 35.78 -11.48
C SER A 8 5.55 35.28 -10.07
N ARG A 9 4.25 35.10 -9.78
CA ARG A 9 3.75 34.51 -8.52
C ARG A 9 3.82 32.99 -8.50
N GLU A 10 3.91 32.36 -9.67
CA GLU A 10 3.92 30.91 -9.85
C GLU A 10 4.85 30.54 -11.01
N THR A 11 5.66 29.50 -10.84
CA THR A 11 6.55 29.02 -11.92
C THR A 11 6.64 27.51 -11.88
N LYS A 12 6.59 26.89 -13.07
CA LYS A 12 6.78 25.45 -13.23
C LYS A 12 8.23 25.17 -13.61
N TYR A 13 8.92 24.42 -12.78
CA TYR A 13 10.30 24.01 -13.00
C TYR A 13 10.44 22.49 -12.91
N LEU A 14 10.92 21.85 -13.98
CA LEU A 14 11.07 20.39 -14.09
C LEU A 14 9.81 19.60 -13.69
N GLY A 15 8.61 20.14 -13.95
CA GLY A 15 7.35 19.50 -13.59
C GLY A 15 6.83 19.78 -12.17
N VAL A 16 7.58 20.54 -11.36
CA VAL A 16 7.18 20.99 -10.03
C VAL A 16 6.71 22.44 -10.11
N THR A 17 5.59 22.74 -9.48
CA THR A 17 4.99 24.07 -9.49
C THR A 17 5.29 24.77 -8.18
N ILE A 18 6.08 25.84 -8.25
CA ILE A 18 6.53 26.60 -7.08
C ILE A 18 5.77 27.92 -7.06
N THR A 19 5.22 28.27 -5.89
CA THR A 19 4.52 29.54 -5.66
C THR A 19 5.37 30.48 -4.80
N ALA A 20 5.14 31.78 -4.95
CA ALA A 20 5.76 32.81 -4.12
C ALA A 20 5.12 32.96 -2.72
N GLU A 21 4.13 32.13 -2.39
CA GLU A 21 3.49 32.08 -1.08
C GLU A 21 4.40 31.42 -0.03
N ASN A 22 4.12 31.64 1.26
CA ASN A 22 4.85 30.99 2.36
C ASN A 22 4.87 29.45 2.24
N ASP A 23 3.78 28.85 1.75
CA ASP A 23 3.75 27.44 1.37
C ASP A 23 4.01 27.28 -0.12
N TYR A 24 5.30 27.28 -0.47
CA TYR A 24 5.80 27.24 -1.85
C TYR A 24 5.37 25.99 -2.64
N LEU A 25 4.88 24.92 -1.97
CA LEU A 25 4.41 23.67 -2.61
C LEU A 25 2.90 23.56 -2.68
N ARG A 26 2.13 24.53 -2.18
CA ARG A 26 0.67 24.43 -2.08
C ARG A 26 0.00 24.08 -3.41
N SER A 27 0.36 24.78 -4.49
CA SER A 27 -0.17 24.52 -5.84
C SER A 27 0.23 23.13 -6.34
N HIS A 28 1.50 22.75 -6.16
CA HIS A 28 2.00 21.42 -6.56
C HIS A 28 1.30 20.28 -5.80
N GLU A 29 1.11 20.41 -4.49
CA GLU A 29 0.40 19.41 -3.70
C GLU A 29 -1.06 19.25 -4.13
N LYS A 30 -1.75 20.36 -4.46
CA LYS A 30 -3.10 20.30 -5.04
C LYS A 30 -3.08 19.51 -6.35
N GLN A 31 -2.15 19.83 -7.25
CA GLN A 31 -1.98 19.12 -8.53
C GLN A 31 -1.68 17.62 -8.33
N LEU A 32 -0.87 17.26 -7.33
CA LEU A 32 -0.58 15.85 -6.97
C LEU A 32 -1.83 15.11 -6.49
N ARG A 33 -2.63 15.71 -5.61
CA ARG A 33 -3.88 15.11 -5.10
C ARG A 33 -4.89 14.87 -6.22
N GLU A 34 -5.03 15.84 -7.13
CA GLU A 34 -5.85 15.71 -8.33
C GLU A 34 -5.30 14.63 -9.27
N LYS A 35 -3.99 14.61 -9.52
CA LYS A 35 -3.32 13.60 -10.34
C LYS A 35 -3.53 12.19 -9.78
N ALA A 36 -3.45 12.00 -8.48
CA ALA A 36 -3.72 10.71 -7.85
C ALA A 36 -5.17 10.25 -8.07
N SER A 37 -6.13 11.18 -7.95
CA SER A 37 -7.55 10.90 -8.17
C SER A 37 -7.86 10.59 -9.63
N ARG A 38 -7.32 11.40 -10.56
CA ARG A 38 -7.43 11.17 -12.02
C ARG A 38 -6.79 9.85 -12.43
N SER A 39 -5.59 9.55 -11.91
CA SER A 39 -4.88 8.31 -12.21
C SER A 39 -5.70 7.10 -11.75
N MET A 40 -6.28 7.13 -10.55
CA MET A 40 -7.16 6.06 -10.08
C MET A 40 -8.35 5.86 -11.03
N GLY A 41 -9.07 6.94 -11.36
CA GLY A 41 -10.24 6.85 -12.25
C GLY A 41 -9.89 6.33 -13.64
N ALA A 42 -8.85 6.88 -14.26
CA ALA A 42 -8.41 6.48 -15.59
C ALA A 42 -7.89 5.04 -15.64
N LEU A 43 -7.06 4.64 -14.67
CA LEU A 43 -6.53 3.28 -14.62
C LEU A 43 -7.62 2.24 -14.34
N ARG A 44 -8.57 2.56 -13.47
CA ARG A 44 -9.73 1.70 -13.20
C ARG A 44 -10.59 1.51 -14.46
N ALA A 45 -10.84 2.57 -15.21
CA ALA A 45 -11.60 2.49 -16.46
C ALA A 45 -10.88 1.64 -17.52
N ARG A 46 -9.55 1.80 -17.66
CA ARG A 46 -8.74 1.00 -18.58
C ARG A 46 -8.67 -0.48 -18.18
N ALA A 47 -8.57 -0.76 -16.89
CA ALA A 47 -8.47 -2.13 -16.39
C ALA A 47 -9.81 -2.89 -16.46
N LEU A 48 -10.95 -2.20 -16.50
CA LEU A 48 -12.28 -2.82 -16.54
C LEU A 48 -12.45 -3.75 -17.76
N TRP A 49 -11.92 -3.34 -18.91
CA TRP A 49 -12.03 -4.06 -20.19
C TRP A 49 -10.81 -4.91 -20.51
N SER A 50 -9.94 -5.15 -19.52
CA SER A 50 -8.73 -5.95 -19.71
C SER A 50 -8.96 -7.43 -19.41
N PHE A 51 -8.11 -8.29 -19.97
CA PHE A 51 -8.15 -9.74 -19.76
C PHE A 51 -8.00 -10.11 -18.27
N ASP A 52 -7.12 -9.40 -17.56
CA ASP A 52 -6.92 -9.54 -16.12
C ASP A 52 -6.83 -8.16 -15.47
N ARG A 53 -7.98 -7.69 -14.97
CA ARG A 53 -8.07 -6.42 -14.25
C ARG A 53 -7.11 -6.36 -13.06
N PHE A 54 -6.93 -7.45 -12.32
CA PHE A 54 -6.05 -7.46 -11.16
C PHE A 54 -4.62 -7.14 -11.59
N HIS A 55 -4.10 -7.90 -12.56
CA HIS A 55 -2.76 -7.72 -13.07
C HIS A 55 -2.58 -6.34 -13.70
N VAL A 56 -3.47 -5.95 -14.62
CA VAL A 56 -3.37 -4.69 -15.36
C VAL A 56 -3.46 -3.48 -14.44
N LEU A 57 -4.44 -3.43 -13.52
CA LEU A 57 -4.57 -2.28 -12.63
C LEU A 57 -3.38 -2.17 -11.66
N ARG A 58 -2.92 -3.31 -11.14
CA ARG A 58 -1.80 -3.34 -10.21
C ARG A 58 -0.52 -2.87 -10.88
N GLU A 59 -0.20 -3.40 -12.05
CA GLU A 59 1.02 -3.05 -12.79
C GLU A 59 0.97 -1.62 -13.30
N LEU A 60 -0.15 -1.15 -13.86
CA LEU A 60 -0.27 0.24 -14.30
C LEU A 60 -0.17 1.23 -13.13
N TRP A 61 -0.74 0.90 -11.96
CA TRP A 61 -0.57 1.75 -10.79
C TRP A 61 0.91 1.86 -10.39
N LYS A 62 1.61 0.72 -10.34
CA LYS A 62 3.01 0.65 -9.94
C LYS A 62 3.96 1.28 -10.97
N ALA A 63 3.70 1.10 -12.26
CA ALA A 63 4.58 1.52 -13.35
C ALA A 63 4.31 2.96 -13.82
N VAL A 64 3.06 3.45 -13.72
CA VAL A 64 2.66 4.77 -14.27
C VAL A 64 2.31 5.75 -13.16
N ALA A 65 1.38 5.38 -12.26
CA ALA A 65 0.89 6.31 -11.25
C ALA A 65 1.96 6.61 -10.20
N VAL A 66 2.57 5.58 -9.61
CA VAL A 66 3.56 5.74 -8.53
C VAL A 66 4.74 6.63 -8.95
N PRO A 67 5.46 6.39 -10.06
CA PRO A 67 6.58 7.25 -10.47
C PRO A 67 6.14 8.70 -10.69
N GLY A 68 4.95 8.90 -11.26
CA GLY A 68 4.38 10.22 -11.48
C GLY A 68 3.96 10.96 -10.20
N LEU A 69 3.72 10.24 -9.10
CA LEU A 69 3.33 10.78 -7.79
C LEU A 69 4.53 10.95 -6.84
N THR A 70 5.61 10.18 -7.05
CA THR A 70 6.84 10.24 -6.25
C THR A 70 7.95 11.04 -6.92
N PHE A 71 7.65 11.74 -8.01
CA PHE A 71 8.61 12.56 -8.72
C PHE A 71 9.19 13.64 -7.80
N GLY A 72 10.52 13.75 -7.75
CA GLY A 72 11.19 14.72 -6.88
C GLY A 72 11.20 14.35 -5.39
N ASN A 73 10.79 13.14 -4.98
CA ASN A 73 10.76 12.71 -3.57
C ASN A 73 12.08 12.94 -2.82
N ALA A 74 13.23 12.82 -3.49
CA ALA A 74 14.54 13.10 -2.90
C ALA A 74 14.66 14.55 -2.37
N VAL A 75 14.03 15.52 -3.04
CA VAL A 75 14.21 16.96 -2.77
C VAL A 75 12.97 17.59 -2.15
N LEU A 76 11.78 17.22 -2.61
CA LEU A 76 10.52 17.86 -2.19
C LEU A 76 10.04 17.33 -0.84
N CYS A 77 9.58 18.22 0.03
CA CYS A 77 8.95 17.83 1.30
C CYS A 77 7.45 18.03 1.22
N ILE A 78 6.76 17.01 0.72
CA ILE A 78 5.30 16.98 0.65
C ILE A 78 4.72 16.89 2.08
N SER A 79 3.57 17.52 2.30
CA SER A 79 2.89 17.53 3.60
C SER A 79 2.33 16.15 3.96
N SER A 80 2.31 15.84 5.27
CA SER A 80 1.74 14.59 5.77
C SER A 80 0.28 14.36 5.36
N PRO A 81 -0.61 15.38 5.31
CA PRO A 81 -1.96 15.22 4.76
C PRO A 81 -1.97 14.72 3.31
N THR A 82 -1.08 15.24 2.46
CA THR A 82 -0.97 14.80 1.06
C THR A 82 -0.46 13.37 0.98
N ILE A 83 0.59 13.02 1.72
CA ILE A 83 1.12 11.64 1.76
C ILE A 83 0.03 10.65 2.18
N ARG A 84 -0.74 10.96 3.24
CA ARG A 84 -1.87 10.14 3.70
C ARG A 84 -2.95 9.97 2.63
N LEU A 85 -3.22 11.01 1.84
CA LEU A 85 -4.16 10.94 0.72
C LEU A 85 -3.63 10.02 -0.39
N LEU A 86 -2.35 10.12 -0.75
CA LEU A 86 -1.71 9.26 -1.74
C LEU A 86 -1.76 7.79 -1.31
N ASP A 87 -1.45 7.50 -0.04
CA ASP A 87 -1.58 6.15 0.53
C ASP A 87 -3.02 5.65 0.47
N ARG A 88 -4.01 6.51 0.78
CA ARG A 88 -5.44 6.16 0.67
C ARG A 88 -5.81 5.80 -0.76
N LYS A 89 -5.34 6.59 -1.75
CA LYS A 89 -5.59 6.34 -3.17
C LYS A 89 -4.91 5.06 -3.67
N GLN A 90 -3.71 4.75 -3.18
CA GLN A 90 -3.08 3.45 -3.44
C GLN A 90 -3.93 2.30 -2.88
N LYS A 91 -4.38 2.40 -1.62
CA LYS A 91 -5.25 1.38 -1.02
C LYS A 91 -6.58 1.24 -1.75
N GLU A 92 -7.12 2.33 -2.30
CA GLU A 92 -8.31 2.32 -3.15
C GLU A 92 -8.05 1.59 -4.48
N ALA A 93 -6.92 1.87 -5.14
CA ALA A 93 -6.50 1.15 -6.34
C ALA A 93 -6.33 -0.35 -6.08
N GLY A 94 -5.76 -0.71 -4.92
CA GLY A 94 -5.61 -2.09 -4.50
C GLY A 94 -6.94 -2.82 -4.31
N ARG A 95 -7.92 -2.17 -3.67
CA ARG A 95 -9.29 -2.72 -3.56
C ARG A 95 -9.95 -2.91 -4.92
N ALA A 96 -9.78 -1.93 -5.81
CA ALA A 96 -10.34 -2.01 -7.15
C ALA A 96 -9.71 -3.15 -7.98
N ALA A 97 -8.41 -3.40 -7.80
CA ALA A 97 -7.69 -4.49 -8.47
C ALA A 97 -8.15 -5.87 -7.97
N LEU A 98 -8.30 -6.03 -6.65
CA LEU A 98 -8.76 -7.27 -6.02
C LEU A 98 -10.28 -7.50 -6.12
N ASN A 99 -11.04 -6.46 -6.49
CA ASN A 99 -12.52 -6.44 -6.53
C ASN A 99 -13.23 -6.67 -5.19
N VAL A 100 -12.62 -6.21 -4.12
CA VAL A 100 -13.09 -6.50 -2.77
C VAL A 100 -13.94 -5.36 -2.22
N HIS A 101 -14.76 -5.65 -1.21
CA HIS A 101 -15.58 -4.63 -0.57
C HIS A 101 -14.75 -3.53 0.12
N ARG A 102 -15.39 -2.37 0.36
CA ARG A 102 -14.70 -1.17 0.86
C ARG A 102 -14.12 -1.31 2.27
N THR A 103 -14.76 -2.13 3.11
CA THR A 103 -14.40 -2.30 4.53
C THR A 103 -13.21 -3.23 4.76
N VAL A 104 -12.66 -3.85 3.71
CA VAL A 104 -11.43 -4.66 3.81
C VAL A 104 -10.29 -3.89 4.49
N PRO A 105 -9.57 -4.52 5.44
CA PRO A 105 -8.41 -3.92 6.09
C PRO A 105 -7.29 -3.53 5.13
N SER A 106 -6.82 -2.29 5.24
CA SER A 106 -5.76 -1.76 4.38
C SER A 106 -4.40 -2.48 4.51
N ALA A 107 -4.11 -3.09 5.67
CA ALA A 107 -2.87 -3.82 5.92
C ALA A 107 -2.78 -5.11 5.09
N ALA A 108 -3.89 -5.86 4.96
CA ALA A 108 -3.97 -7.03 4.09
C ALA A 108 -3.73 -6.67 2.62
N ILE A 109 -4.35 -5.58 2.16
CA ILE A 109 -4.17 -5.06 0.79
C ILE A 109 -2.70 -4.70 0.53
N GLN A 110 -2.04 -4.03 1.49
CA GLN A 110 -0.63 -3.70 1.39
C GLN A 110 0.23 -4.97 1.31
N GLY A 111 -0.02 -5.92 2.20
CA GLY A 111 0.72 -7.18 2.33
C GLY A 111 0.68 -8.02 1.07
N ASP A 112 -0.51 -8.33 0.56
CA ASP A 112 -0.70 -9.24 -0.58
C ASP A 112 -0.43 -8.58 -1.94
N LEU A 113 -0.54 -7.25 -2.08
CA LEU A 113 -0.12 -6.57 -3.31
C LEU A 113 1.39 -6.35 -3.39
N GLY A 114 2.08 -6.41 -2.24
CA GLY A 114 3.51 -6.13 -2.14
C GLY A 114 3.83 -4.67 -2.46
N TRP A 115 3.01 -3.74 -1.99
CA TRP A 115 3.19 -2.31 -2.26
C TRP A 115 3.73 -1.58 -1.04
N SER A 116 4.86 -0.89 -1.20
CA SER A 116 5.32 0.07 -0.20
C SER A 116 4.38 1.27 -0.06
N GLY A 117 4.30 1.85 1.13
CA GLY A 117 3.67 3.13 1.40
C GLY A 117 4.47 4.29 0.81
N PHE A 118 3.84 5.45 0.70
CA PHE A 118 4.50 6.64 0.18
C PHE A 118 5.60 7.17 1.12
N ASP A 119 5.48 6.96 2.43
CA ASP A 119 6.54 7.30 3.40
C ASP A 119 7.83 6.51 3.13
N ALA A 120 7.73 5.18 2.94
CA ALA A 120 8.88 4.33 2.65
C ALA A 120 9.55 4.71 1.30
N ARG A 121 8.73 5.10 0.31
CA ARG A 121 9.22 5.61 -0.99
C ARG A 121 9.86 7.00 -0.92
N GLU A 122 9.62 7.75 0.15
CA GLU A 122 10.28 9.03 0.40
C GLU A 122 11.63 8.82 1.11
N ALA A 123 11.69 7.87 2.06
CA ALA A 123 12.82 7.65 2.95
C ALA A 123 14.15 7.43 2.22
N ALA A 124 14.29 6.33 1.47
CA ALA A 124 15.58 5.99 0.86
C ALA A 124 16.09 7.07 -0.13
N PRO A 125 15.27 7.61 -1.05
CA PRO A 125 15.74 8.66 -1.95
C PRO A 125 16.21 9.92 -1.23
N LYS A 126 15.58 10.33 -0.11
CA LYS A 126 16.02 11.51 0.65
C LYS A 126 17.35 11.29 1.35
N ILE A 127 17.49 10.14 2.02
CA ILE A 127 18.70 9.75 2.75
C ILE A 127 19.89 9.70 1.78
N LEU A 128 19.73 9.00 0.66
CA LEU A 128 20.79 8.86 -0.35
C LEU A 128 21.08 10.17 -1.09
N PHE A 129 20.11 11.09 -1.16
CA PHE A 129 20.33 12.40 -1.75
C PHE A 129 21.18 13.30 -0.85
N GLU A 130 21.05 13.18 0.47
CA GLU A 130 21.94 13.86 1.40
C GLU A 130 23.39 13.39 1.25
N ASP A 131 23.62 12.08 1.16
CA ASP A 131 24.95 11.52 0.85
C ASP A 131 25.51 12.05 -0.47
N ARG A 132 24.68 12.09 -1.52
CA ARG A 132 25.09 12.62 -2.82
C ARG A 132 25.52 14.08 -2.71
N ILE A 133 24.79 14.92 -1.97
CA ILE A 133 25.19 16.31 -1.75
C ILE A 133 26.53 16.36 -1.02
N ARG A 134 26.72 15.54 0.02
CA ARG A 134 27.96 15.45 0.80
C ARG A 134 29.16 15.04 -0.05
N SER A 135 29.01 14.05 -0.92
CA SER A 135 30.09 13.55 -1.78
C SER A 135 30.27 14.34 -3.08
N SER A 136 29.44 15.36 -3.33
CA SER A 136 29.56 16.20 -4.52
C SER A 136 30.76 17.16 -4.42
N PRO A 137 31.35 17.58 -5.55
CA PRO A 137 32.45 18.53 -5.55
C PRO A 137 32.11 19.85 -4.85
N ASP A 138 33.07 20.42 -4.12
CA ASP A 138 32.89 21.70 -3.40
C ASP A 138 32.62 22.89 -4.34
N SER A 139 32.91 22.75 -5.63
CA SER A 139 32.57 23.74 -6.65
C SER A 139 31.05 23.88 -6.85
N TRP A 140 30.28 22.84 -6.58
CA TRP A 140 28.84 22.81 -6.82
C TRP A 140 28.08 23.71 -5.84
N THR A 141 27.21 24.57 -6.38
CA THR A 141 26.41 25.50 -5.58
C THR A 141 25.57 24.80 -4.52
N ILE A 142 25.05 23.60 -4.82
CA ILE A 142 24.25 22.82 -3.85
C ILE A 142 25.09 22.34 -2.66
N LYS A 143 26.35 21.93 -2.89
CA LYS A 143 27.29 21.53 -1.83
C LYS A 143 27.69 22.74 -0.99
N LYS A 144 27.99 23.88 -1.62
CA LYS A 144 28.28 25.14 -0.91
C LYS A 144 27.10 25.58 -0.04
N LEU A 145 25.89 25.56 -0.59
CA LEU A 145 24.67 25.92 0.13
C LEU A 145 24.42 24.95 1.29
N TYR A 146 24.53 23.65 1.06
CA TYR A 146 24.36 22.64 2.11
C TYR A 146 25.37 22.80 3.24
N THR A 147 26.65 22.99 2.89
CA THR A 147 27.73 23.23 3.86
C THR A 147 27.45 24.48 4.69
N SER A 148 27.07 25.59 4.04
CA SER A 148 26.66 26.82 4.73
C SER A 148 25.43 26.62 5.62
N MET A 149 24.41 25.87 5.17
CA MET A 149 23.24 25.56 5.98
C MET A 149 23.58 24.74 7.22
N VAL A 150 24.55 23.83 7.13
CA VAL A 150 25.00 23.03 8.27
C VAL A 150 25.79 23.89 9.26
N TYR A 151 26.77 24.68 8.80
CA TYR A 151 27.57 25.54 9.66
C TYR A 151 26.76 26.62 10.37
N ASN A 152 25.76 27.19 9.70
CA ASN A 152 24.88 28.21 10.28
C ASN A 152 23.67 27.61 11.04
N ASP A 153 23.65 26.28 11.25
CA ASP A 153 22.54 25.53 11.86
C ASP A 153 21.14 25.87 11.30
N VAL A 154 21.05 26.12 9.99
CA VAL A 154 19.77 26.41 9.34
C VAL A 154 19.00 25.11 9.15
N GLN A 155 18.01 24.88 10.02
CA GLN A 155 17.15 23.71 9.98
C GLN A 155 15.97 23.89 9.02
N THR A 156 16.20 23.67 7.72
CA THR A 156 15.15 23.71 6.70
C THR A 156 14.13 22.57 6.87
N ARG A 157 12.93 22.71 6.27
CA ARG A 157 11.92 21.64 6.25
C ARG A 157 12.48 20.33 5.70
N TRP A 158 13.36 20.42 4.70
CA TRP A 158 14.04 19.25 4.13
C TRP A 158 15.02 18.60 5.09
N ARG A 159 15.94 19.36 5.72
CA ARG A 159 16.88 18.80 6.70
C ARG A 159 16.18 18.16 7.89
N ARG A 160 15.14 18.82 8.43
CA ARG A 160 14.33 18.26 9.52
C ARG A 160 13.68 16.94 9.11
N ARG A 161 13.05 16.90 7.93
CA ARG A 161 12.39 15.69 7.42
C ARG A 161 13.38 14.56 7.18
N THR A 162 14.53 14.82 6.55
CA THR A 162 15.56 13.79 6.31
C THR A 162 16.11 13.24 7.61
N ARG A 163 16.42 14.10 8.59
CA ARG A 163 16.87 13.66 9.93
C ARG A 163 15.83 12.81 10.65
N THR A 164 14.56 13.24 10.64
CA THR A 164 13.47 12.43 11.22
C THR A 164 13.36 11.06 10.53
N LEU A 165 13.50 11.00 9.21
CA LEU A 165 13.48 9.73 8.47
C LEU A 165 14.66 8.84 8.82
N MET A 166 15.88 9.39 8.87
CA MET A 166 17.08 8.63 9.29
C MET A 166 16.91 8.07 10.71
N GLN A 167 16.46 8.89 11.67
CA GLN A 167 16.18 8.44 13.04
C GLN A 167 15.10 7.37 13.10
N THR A 168 14.00 7.55 12.37
CA THR A 168 12.85 6.64 12.38
C THR A 168 13.18 5.29 11.74
N VAL A 169 14.02 5.29 10.70
CA VAL A 169 14.45 4.09 9.98
C VAL A 169 15.65 3.41 10.67
N GLY A 170 16.38 4.14 11.53
CA GLY A 170 17.59 3.65 12.17
C GLY A 170 18.85 3.76 11.30
N VAL A 171 18.89 4.72 10.37
CA VAL A 171 20.10 5.04 9.59
C VAL A 171 20.98 5.99 10.39
N THR A 172 22.27 5.67 10.51
CA THR A 172 23.26 6.51 11.19
C THR A 172 23.35 7.88 10.54
N MET A 173 23.27 8.94 11.33
CA MET A 173 23.47 10.30 10.82
C MET A 173 24.96 10.50 10.48
N LYS A 174 25.24 11.07 9.31
CA LYS A 174 26.59 11.47 8.90
C LYS A 174 26.76 12.98 9.00
N THR A 175 27.93 13.39 9.45
CA THR A 175 28.41 14.76 9.56
C THR A 175 29.10 15.20 8.28
N LEU A 176 29.52 16.47 8.19
CA LEU A 176 30.29 16.94 7.04
C LEU A 176 31.70 16.33 6.96
N SER A 177 32.26 15.89 8.09
CA SER A 177 33.60 15.31 8.19
C SER A 177 33.67 13.82 7.82
N ASP A 178 32.53 13.13 7.70
CA ASP A 178 32.54 11.72 7.31
C ASP A 178 32.86 11.59 5.81
N ASP A 179 33.85 10.83 5.40
CA ASP A 179 34.12 10.68 3.95
C ASP A 179 33.30 9.55 3.30
N THR A 180 32.64 8.73 4.11
CA THR A 180 31.88 7.57 3.61
C THR A 180 30.45 7.95 3.23
N VAL A 181 29.96 7.40 2.13
CA VAL A 181 28.52 7.39 1.78
C VAL A 181 27.85 6.14 2.35
N HIS A 182 26.53 6.16 2.57
CA HIS A 182 25.82 4.95 2.99
C HIS A 182 25.78 3.93 1.84
N ASP A 183 25.83 2.64 2.19
CA ASP A 183 25.51 1.61 1.22
C ASP A 183 24.02 1.69 0.84
N THR A 184 23.77 1.78 -0.46
CA THR A 184 22.41 1.90 -1.00
C THR A 184 21.57 0.67 -0.68
N ARG A 185 22.18 -0.53 -0.67
CA ARG A 185 21.43 -1.76 -0.36
C ARG A 185 21.06 -1.81 1.12
N GLN A 186 21.97 -1.44 2.00
CA GLN A 186 21.72 -1.35 3.44
C GLN A 186 20.61 -0.34 3.78
N VAL A 187 20.64 0.89 3.22
CA VAL A 187 19.58 1.88 3.46
C VAL A 187 18.23 1.36 3.00
N ARG A 188 18.16 0.72 1.83
CA ARG A 188 16.92 0.12 1.32
C ARG A 188 16.46 -1.07 2.16
N ALA A 189 17.37 -1.85 2.73
CA ALA A 189 17.03 -2.93 3.67
C ALA A 189 16.41 -2.37 4.95
N LEU A 190 17.06 -1.39 5.59
CA LEU A 190 16.54 -0.73 6.79
C LEU A 190 15.16 -0.11 6.57
N VAL A 191 14.94 0.56 5.42
CA VAL A 191 13.61 1.10 5.07
C VAL A 191 12.56 -0.01 4.93
N ARG A 192 12.92 -1.16 4.33
CA ARG A 192 12.01 -2.31 4.21
C ARG A 192 11.71 -2.92 5.57
N ASP A 193 12.70 -3.03 6.45
CA ASP A 193 12.53 -3.60 7.78
C ASP A 193 11.65 -2.70 8.66
N TRP A 194 11.89 -1.38 8.61
CA TRP A 194 11.06 -0.37 9.24
C TRP A 194 9.60 -0.42 8.75
N GLU A 195 9.40 -0.47 7.43
CA GLU A 195 8.07 -0.60 6.83
C GLU A 195 7.40 -1.93 7.21
N GLY A 196 8.16 -3.02 7.21
CA GLY A 196 7.71 -4.35 7.58
C GLY A 196 7.27 -4.44 9.03
N ALA A 197 8.03 -3.85 9.96
CA ALA A 197 7.67 -3.78 11.38
C ALA A 197 6.35 -3.01 11.57
N ARG A 198 6.25 -1.80 11.02
CA ARG A 198 5.03 -0.98 11.07
C ARG A 198 3.82 -1.69 10.47
N TRP A 199 4.01 -2.47 9.41
CA TRP A 199 2.94 -3.26 8.79
C TRP A 199 2.51 -4.46 9.65
N ARG A 200 3.46 -5.15 10.30
CA ARG A 200 3.15 -6.23 11.25
C ARG A 200 2.33 -5.71 12.42
N ASP A 201 2.76 -4.61 13.05
CA ASP A 201 2.03 -3.97 14.15
C ASP A 201 0.59 -3.63 13.73
N ALA A 202 0.42 -3.07 12.53
CA ALA A 202 -0.90 -2.71 12.00
C ALA A 202 -1.78 -3.93 11.66
N THR A 203 -1.18 -5.09 11.42
CA THR A 203 -1.87 -6.34 11.13
C THR A 203 -2.27 -7.05 12.41
N GLU A 204 -1.35 -7.16 13.38
CA GLU A 204 -1.58 -7.78 14.69
C GLU A 204 -2.57 -7.01 15.56
N ALA A 205 -2.60 -5.68 15.45
CA ALA A 205 -3.55 -4.84 16.17
C ALA A 205 -5.03 -5.10 15.80
N LYS A 206 -5.33 -5.89 14.76
CA LYS A 206 -6.69 -6.15 14.29
C LYS A 206 -7.07 -7.62 14.48
N PRO A 207 -8.08 -7.92 15.32
CA PRO A 207 -8.53 -9.30 15.54
C PRO A 207 -8.96 -10.01 14.25
N SER A 208 -9.59 -9.29 13.31
CA SER A 208 -10.02 -9.85 12.02
C SER A 208 -8.85 -10.31 11.13
N LEU A 209 -7.64 -9.81 11.37
CA LEU A 209 -6.44 -10.15 10.59
C LEU A 209 -5.58 -11.21 11.25
N ARG A 210 -6.02 -11.84 12.35
CA ARG A 210 -5.22 -12.83 13.07
C ARG A 210 -4.66 -13.93 12.17
N LEU A 211 -5.53 -14.59 11.41
CA LEU A 211 -5.13 -15.65 10.47
C LEU A 211 -4.15 -15.14 9.40
N PHE A 212 -4.35 -13.91 8.94
CA PHE A 212 -3.46 -13.25 7.99
C PHE A 212 -2.09 -12.96 8.61
N ALA A 213 -2.03 -12.45 9.85
CA ALA A 213 -0.80 -12.17 10.58
C ALA A 213 0.02 -13.45 10.83
N GLU A 214 -0.66 -14.54 11.22
CA GLU A 214 -0.04 -15.84 11.46
C GLU A 214 0.48 -16.50 10.18
N GLY A 215 -0.15 -16.22 9.03
CA GLY A 215 0.19 -16.82 7.73
C GLY A 215 1.10 -15.98 6.84
N LYS A 216 1.12 -14.65 6.99
CA LYS A 216 1.84 -13.73 6.11
C LYS A 216 2.96 -13.01 6.88
N GLY A 217 4.21 -13.40 6.61
CA GLY A 217 5.38 -12.84 7.32
C GLY A 217 5.94 -11.53 6.73
N GLU A 218 5.72 -11.26 5.44
CA GLU A 218 6.32 -10.12 4.74
C GLU A 218 5.37 -9.44 3.75
N ILE A 219 5.64 -8.16 3.47
CA ILE A 219 4.96 -7.40 2.41
C ILE A 219 5.48 -7.88 1.06
N ARG A 220 4.73 -8.77 0.42
CA ARG A 220 5.12 -9.38 -0.85
C ARG A 220 3.90 -9.73 -1.67
N GLN A 221 4.02 -9.46 -2.97
CA GLN A 221 2.98 -9.80 -3.93
C GLN A 221 2.67 -11.30 -3.93
N GLU A 222 1.40 -11.62 -3.77
CA GLU A 222 0.86 -12.93 -4.09
C GLU A 222 0.59 -13.06 -5.58
N ARG A 223 0.96 -14.22 -6.14
CA ARG A 223 0.93 -14.48 -7.59
C ARG A 223 -0.31 -15.22 -8.05
N PHE A 224 -1.16 -15.63 -7.12
CA PHE A 224 -2.32 -16.46 -7.41
C PHE A 224 -3.62 -15.67 -7.54
N TYR A 225 -3.61 -14.34 -7.51
CA TYR A 225 -4.81 -13.55 -7.79
C TYR A 225 -5.00 -13.34 -9.29
N ASP A 226 -6.26 -13.44 -9.71
CA ASP A 226 -6.73 -13.21 -11.07
C ASP A 226 -8.04 -12.40 -11.01
N ASN A 227 -8.71 -12.25 -12.15
CA ASN A 227 -9.98 -11.52 -12.26
C ASN A 227 -11.23 -12.36 -11.89
N SER A 228 -11.06 -13.58 -11.36
CA SER A 228 -12.18 -14.43 -10.96
C SER A 228 -12.82 -13.93 -9.65
N MET A 229 -14.10 -14.25 -9.47
CA MET A 229 -14.81 -13.99 -8.21
C MET A 229 -14.18 -14.76 -7.05
N GLY A 230 -13.68 -15.96 -7.31
CA GLY A 230 -12.96 -16.80 -6.36
C GLY A 230 -11.68 -16.14 -5.87
N SER A 231 -10.93 -15.42 -6.71
CA SER A 231 -9.78 -14.63 -6.26
C SER A 231 -10.17 -13.52 -5.28
N SER A 232 -11.27 -12.82 -5.55
CA SER A 232 -11.77 -11.78 -4.64
C SER A 232 -12.21 -12.36 -3.30
N LEU A 233 -12.98 -13.45 -3.33
CA LEU A 233 -13.45 -14.14 -2.13
C LEU A 233 -12.29 -14.78 -1.35
N LEU A 234 -11.30 -15.34 -2.04
CA LEU A 234 -10.08 -15.89 -1.43
C LEU A 234 -9.33 -14.81 -0.67
N PHE A 235 -9.20 -13.61 -1.26
CA PHE A 235 -8.57 -12.50 -0.57
C PHE A 235 -9.40 -12.06 0.65
N GLU A 236 -10.74 -11.97 0.53
CA GLU A 236 -11.62 -11.65 1.67
C GLU A 236 -11.47 -12.67 2.80
N ALA A 237 -11.39 -13.97 2.46
CA ALA A 237 -11.17 -15.07 3.40
C ALA A 237 -9.79 -14.98 4.07
N ARG A 238 -8.72 -14.76 3.29
CA ARG A 238 -7.37 -14.52 3.81
C ARG A 238 -7.32 -13.35 4.78
N ALA A 239 -8.02 -12.26 4.47
CA ALA A 239 -8.10 -11.06 5.29
C ALA A 239 -9.11 -11.16 6.46
N GLY A 240 -9.74 -12.33 6.67
CA GLY A 240 -10.69 -12.58 7.75
C GLY A 240 -11.95 -11.70 7.70
N VAL A 241 -12.33 -11.27 6.51
CA VAL A 241 -13.49 -10.43 6.24
C VAL A 241 -14.38 -11.00 5.14
N LEU A 242 -14.31 -12.33 4.93
CA LEU A 242 -15.28 -13.03 4.10
C LEU A 242 -16.69 -12.76 4.63
N ARG A 243 -17.58 -12.35 3.74
CA ARG A 243 -18.93 -11.89 4.06
C ARG A 243 -19.89 -13.06 4.36
N THR A 244 -19.48 -13.98 5.22
CA THR A 244 -20.32 -15.07 5.70
C THR A 244 -21.44 -14.55 6.60
N LYS A 245 -22.45 -15.38 6.89
CA LYS A 245 -23.49 -15.00 7.86
C LYS A 245 -22.95 -14.64 9.24
N GLU A 246 -21.90 -15.32 9.72
CA GLU A 246 -21.22 -14.93 10.97
C GLU A 246 -20.64 -13.52 10.90
N TRP A 247 -20.06 -13.15 9.75
CA TRP A 247 -19.56 -11.80 9.53
C TRP A 247 -20.69 -10.77 9.53
N TRP A 248 -21.81 -11.08 8.87
CA TRP A 248 -23.00 -10.20 8.85
C TRP A 248 -23.68 -10.07 10.20
N ALA A 249 -23.66 -11.12 11.03
CA ALA A 249 -24.23 -11.10 12.37
C ALA A 249 -23.60 -10.01 13.26
N LYS A 250 -22.35 -9.62 13.01
CA LYS A 250 -21.67 -8.51 13.71
C LYS A 250 -22.30 -7.13 13.44
N PHE A 251 -23.08 -7.00 12.36
CA PHE A 251 -23.70 -5.76 11.93
C PHE A 251 -25.23 -5.77 12.05
N LYS A 252 -25.84 -6.92 12.34
CA LYS A 252 -27.28 -7.08 12.54
C LYS A 252 -27.59 -7.16 14.04
N GLU A 253 -28.84 -6.87 14.40
CA GLU A 253 -29.31 -6.94 15.79
C GLU A 253 -29.16 -8.36 16.39
N PRO A 254 -29.02 -8.48 17.72
CA PRO A 254 -28.69 -9.74 18.41
C PRO A 254 -29.64 -10.91 18.08
N GLU A 255 -30.90 -10.63 17.75
CA GLU A 255 -31.93 -11.64 17.45
C GLU A 255 -31.70 -12.37 16.11
N ALA A 256 -30.95 -11.76 15.18
CA ALA A 256 -30.54 -12.38 13.92
C ALA A 256 -29.30 -13.29 14.07
N MET A 257 -28.66 -13.30 15.24
CA MET A 257 -27.44 -14.07 15.51
C MET A 257 -27.72 -15.59 15.60
N THR A 258 -28.94 -15.96 15.98
CA THR A 258 -29.40 -17.35 16.22
C THR A 258 -29.55 -18.19 14.95
N THR A 259 -29.50 -17.59 13.76
CA THR A 259 -29.71 -18.28 12.47
C THR A 259 -28.49 -18.23 11.53
N ALA A 260 -27.28 -17.96 12.05
CA ALA A 260 -26.05 -17.91 11.26
C ALA A 260 -25.58 -19.29 10.73
N LEU A 261 -26.48 -20.26 10.55
CA LEU A 261 -26.22 -21.55 9.94
C LEU A 261 -25.87 -21.39 8.45
N CYS A 262 -24.92 -22.21 7.99
CA CYS A 262 -24.50 -22.26 6.61
C CYS A 262 -25.69 -22.40 5.67
N ALA A 263 -25.76 -21.51 4.68
CA ALA A 263 -26.86 -21.50 3.71
C ALA A 263 -26.98 -22.81 2.91
N ILE A 264 -25.88 -23.58 2.84
CA ILE A 264 -25.79 -24.81 2.08
C ILE A 264 -26.14 -26.01 2.96
N CYS A 265 -25.35 -26.26 4.02
CA CYS A 265 -25.54 -27.47 4.81
C CYS A 265 -26.62 -27.35 5.89
N GLN A 266 -26.97 -26.13 6.31
CA GLN A 266 -27.92 -25.82 7.38
C GLN A 266 -27.64 -26.53 8.72
N LYS A 267 -26.44 -27.09 8.92
CA LYS A 267 -26.05 -27.85 10.10
C LYS A 267 -25.07 -27.11 11.00
N GLU A 268 -24.09 -26.44 10.42
CA GLU A 268 -23.03 -25.73 11.15
C GLU A 268 -23.09 -24.23 10.89
N PRO A 269 -22.55 -23.39 11.81
CA PRO A 269 -22.42 -21.96 11.58
C PRO A 269 -21.59 -21.63 10.32
N GLU A 270 -22.01 -20.60 9.60
CA GLU A 270 -21.33 -20.13 8.39
C GLU A 270 -20.10 -19.28 8.74
N THR A 271 -19.01 -19.98 9.04
CA THR A 271 -17.70 -19.39 9.30
C THR A 271 -16.81 -19.50 8.06
N THR A 272 -15.71 -18.73 8.02
CA THR A 272 -14.72 -18.86 6.93
C THR A 272 -14.12 -20.27 6.90
N ALA A 273 -13.83 -20.86 8.07
CA ALA A 273 -13.30 -22.22 8.17
C ALA A 273 -14.30 -23.25 7.64
N HIS A 274 -15.58 -23.13 8.01
CA HIS A 274 -16.62 -24.02 7.51
C HIS A 274 -16.74 -23.96 5.98
N ILE A 275 -16.80 -22.78 5.39
CA ILE A 275 -16.90 -22.65 3.93
C ILE A 275 -15.66 -23.19 3.21
N VAL A 276 -14.46 -22.85 3.68
CA VAL A 276 -13.22 -23.19 2.98
C VAL A 276 -12.88 -24.68 3.12
N VAL A 277 -13.02 -25.27 4.31
CA VAL A 277 -12.58 -26.67 4.57
C VAL A 277 -13.62 -27.57 5.24
N GLY A 278 -14.70 -27.04 5.84
CA GLY A 278 -15.62 -27.85 6.66
C GLY A 278 -16.90 -28.36 5.97
N CYS A 279 -17.45 -27.60 5.02
CA CYS A 279 -18.80 -27.85 4.48
C CYS A 279 -18.83 -29.05 3.51
N GLN A 280 -19.24 -30.23 3.98
CA GLN A 280 -19.28 -31.45 3.15
C GLN A 280 -20.25 -31.36 1.95
N GLN A 281 -21.28 -30.50 2.04
CA GLN A 281 -22.27 -30.34 0.97
C GLN A 281 -21.85 -29.33 -0.09
N LEU A 282 -20.79 -28.56 0.15
CA LEU A 282 -20.27 -27.60 -0.81
C LEU A 282 -19.30 -28.31 -1.78
N GLN A 283 -19.42 -28.00 -3.07
CA GLN A 283 -18.58 -28.55 -4.14
C GLN A 283 -17.69 -27.47 -4.76
N PRO A 284 -16.48 -27.79 -5.27
CA PRO A 284 -15.77 -29.06 -5.10
C PRO A 284 -15.42 -29.34 -3.64
N GLU A 285 -15.23 -30.60 -3.29
CA GLU A 285 -14.69 -31.03 -1.98
C GLU A 285 -13.35 -30.36 -1.67
N PRO A 286 -13.06 -30.07 -0.40
CA PRO A 286 -11.80 -29.47 -0.02
C PRO A 286 -10.66 -30.49 -0.18
N GLU A 287 -9.57 -30.09 -0.83
CA GLU A 287 -8.36 -30.92 -0.98
C GLU A 287 -7.49 -30.99 0.29
N THR A 288 -7.81 -30.19 1.31
CA THR A 288 -7.11 -30.15 2.59
C THR A 288 -8.07 -29.77 3.72
N THR A 289 -7.81 -30.29 4.91
CA THR A 289 -8.51 -29.88 6.15
C THR A 289 -7.85 -28.67 6.82
N ASP A 290 -6.61 -28.34 6.43
CA ASP A 290 -5.87 -27.20 6.96
C ASP A 290 -6.27 -25.90 6.24
N LEU A 291 -6.90 -25.00 6.99
CA LEU A 291 -7.35 -23.70 6.50
C LEU A 291 -6.20 -22.84 5.97
N ARG A 292 -5.01 -22.86 6.59
CA ARG A 292 -3.88 -22.02 6.16
C ARG A 292 -3.36 -22.43 4.80
N LYS A 293 -3.24 -23.75 4.59
CA LYS A 293 -2.91 -24.35 3.29
C LYS A 293 -3.96 -24.04 2.25
N ALA A 294 -5.25 -24.19 2.58
CA ALA A 294 -6.35 -23.90 1.66
C ALA A 294 -6.36 -22.43 1.20
N LEU A 295 -6.04 -21.50 2.10
CA LEU A 295 -5.95 -20.07 1.83
C LEU A 295 -4.62 -19.64 1.17
N GLY A 296 -3.69 -20.57 0.98
CA GLY A 296 -2.44 -20.32 0.27
C GLY A 296 -1.36 -19.60 1.09
N PHE A 297 -1.39 -19.68 2.42
CA PHE A 297 -0.30 -19.17 3.24
C PHE A 297 0.95 -20.08 3.17
N ASP A 298 0.74 -21.39 3.02
CA ASP A 298 1.81 -22.40 3.02
C ASP A 298 2.02 -23.04 1.62
N GLY A 299 1.70 -22.30 0.56
CA GLY A 299 1.89 -22.73 -0.83
C GLY A 299 0.64 -22.66 -1.71
N GLY A 300 0.83 -22.73 -3.02
CA GLY A 300 -0.23 -22.47 -4.01
C GLY A 300 -1.09 -23.67 -4.42
N HIS A 301 -0.84 -24.86 -3.89
CA HIS A 301 -1.40 -26.11 -4.43
C HIS A 301 -2.93 -26.15 -4.39
N TYR A 302 -3.51 -25.79 -3.24
CA TYR A 302 -4.95 -25.92 -2.97
C TYR A 302 -5.79 -24.74 -3.48
N ILE A 303 -5.14 -23.67 -3.95
CA ILE A 303 -5.79 -22.38 -4.22
C ILE A 303 -6.85 -22.49 -5.30
N THR A 304 -6.58 -23.27 -6.35
CA THR A 304 -7.52 -23.43 -7.47
C THR A 304 -8.84 -24.04 -7.01
N VAL A 305 -8.79 -25.07 -6.16
CA VAL A 305 -9.99 -25.69 -5.58
C VAL A 305 -10.66 -24.75 -4.60
N THR A 306 -9.91 -24.10 -3.70
CA THR A 306 -10.46 -23.12 -2.76
C THR A 306 -11.22 -22.00 -3.47
N LYS A 307 -10.68 -21.45 -4.56
CA LYS A 307 -11.36 -20.41 -5.36
C LYS A 307 -12.69 -20.92 -5.93
N ARG A 308 -12.68 -22.08 -6.59
CA ARG A 308 -13.90 -22.69 -7.19
C ARG A 308 -14.96 -22.97 -6.13
N ARG A 309 -14.52 -23.44 -4.96
CA ARG A 309 -15.36 -23.73 -3.80
C ARG A 309 -16.01 -22.46 -3.25
N LEU A 310 -15.24 -21.38 -3.07
CA LEU A 310 -15.76 -20.07 -2.67
C LEU A 310 -16.74 -19.50 -3.69
N GLU A 311 -16.46 -19.64 -4.99
CA GLU A 311 -17.38 -19.20 -6.04
C GLU A 311 -18.71 -19.95 -6.01
N ASN A 312 -18.67 -21.28 -5.80
CA ASN A 312 -19.87 -22.09 -5.68
C ASN A 312 -20.69 -21.66 -4.46
N TRP A 313 -20.03 -21.49 -3.31
CA TRP A 313 -20.69 -21.01 -2.10
C TRP A 313 -21.40 -19.67 -2.33
N TRP A 314 -20.68 -18.69 -2.89
CA TRP A 314 -21.22 -17.36 -3.12
C TRP A 314 -22.39 -17.34 -4.12
N ARG A 315 -22.39 -18.23 -5.11
CA ARG A 315 -23.50 -18.38 -6.06
C ARG A 315 -24.74 -18.98 -5.41
N ASN A 316 -24.58 -19.94 -4.50
CA ASN A 316 -25.70 -20.57 -3.81
C ASN A 316 -26.27 -19.68 -2.71
N GLU A 317 -25.42 -18.96 -1.97
CA GLU A 317 -25.87 -18.01 -0.96
C GLU A 317 -26.79 -16.94 -1.56
N ARG A 318 -26.47 -16.43 -2.75
CA ARG A 318 -27.30 -15.43 -3.48
C ARG A 318 -28.55 -16.00 -4.14
N ARG A 319 -28.69 -17.32 -4.23
CA ARG A 319 -29.89 -17.99 -4.78
C ARG A 319 -30.91 -18.32 -3.71
N ILE A 320 -30.53 -18.23 -2.44
CA ILE A 320 -31.42 -18.45 -1.32
C ILE A 320 -32.09 -17.10 -1.02
N PRO A 321 -33.42 -17.01 -1.13
CA PRO A 321 -34.16 -15.75 -1.09
C PRO A 321 -34.02 -14.97 0.22
#